data_AF-A0A9D4JEJ6-F1
#
_entry.id   AF-A0A9D4JEJ6-F1
#
_cell.length_a   1.000
_cell.length_b   1.000
_cell.length_c   1.000
_cell.angle_alpha   90.00
_cell.angle_beta   90.00
_cell.angle_gamma   90.00
#
_symmetry.space_group_name_H-M   'P 1'
#
loop_
_entity.id
_entity.type
_entity.pdbx_description
1 polymer ?
#
loop_
_entity_poly.entity_id
_entity_poly.type
_entity_poly.pdbx_seq_one_letter_code
_entity_poly.pdbx_strand_id
1 'polypeptide(L)'
;MKNLPVRRVALQYSIPYQTLRDRISGRVDPNKFLKETIFTHDEELGLVEHAEIYARLGYGLSNTAMQKLGGELAHHLGRSDTEKPLSNCWLYGFLKRWESRISTLKPSALESNRAKYSTPEVVEQFFNNLEAAVAEYGLQERPDCIFNPMKPESPQSIVPLI
;
A
#
# COMPACT_ATOMS: atom_id res chain seq x y z
N MET A 1 -7.32 52.01 4.99
CA MET A 1 -6.61 50.96 5.76
C MET A 1 -5.51 51.63 6.57
N LYS A 2 -5.41 51.38 7.88
CA LYS A 2 -4.41 52.03 8.75
C LYS A 2 -3.01 51.52 8.34
N ASN A 3 -2.13 52.42 7.89
CA ASN A 3 -0.72 52.12 7.64
C ASN A 3 0.01 51.94 8.98
N LEU A 4 -0.15 50.78 9.62
CA LEU A 4 0.58 50.41 10.83
C LEU A 4 1.99 49.94 10.44
N PRO A 5 3.04 50.37 11.17
CA PRO A 5 4.40 49.92 10.89
C PRO A 5 4.52 48.42 11.14
N VAL A 6 5.18 47.72 10.22
CA VAL A 6 5.35 46.24 10.22
C VAL A 6 5.85 45.71 11.57
N ARG A 7 6.71 46.46 12.27
CA ARG A 7 7.20 46.11 13.62
C ARG A 7 6.09 46.07 14.69
N ARG A 8 5.14 47.01 14.65
CA ARG A 8 4.02 47.06 15.60
C ARG A 8 3.08 45.89 15.37
N VAL A 9 2.83 45.55 14.11
CA VAL A 9 2.04 44.38 13.71
C VAL A 9 2.73 43.09 14.15
N ALA A 10 4.04 42.96 13.91
CA ALA A 10 4.83 41.80 14.35
C ALA A 10 4.74 41.57 15.87
N LEU A 11 4.84 42.64 16.69
CA LEU A 11 4.67 42.56 18.14
C LEU A 11 3.24 42.19 18.56
N GLN A 12 2.24 42.79 17.92
CA GLN A 12 0.82 42.57 18.25
C GLN A 12 0.38 41.12 17.98
N TYR A 13 0.90 40.50 16.92
CA TYR A 13 0.55 39.13 16.53
C TYR A 13 1.61 38.10 16.96
N SER A 14 2.66 38.53 17.68
CA SER A 14 3.78 37.66 18.11
C SER A 14 4.42 36.87 16.95
N ILE A 15 4.46 37.46 15.76
CA ILE A 15 5.11 36.88 14.58
C ILE A 15 6.49 37.54 14.45
N PRO A 16 7.58 36.79 14.18
CA PRO A 16 8.88 37.39 13.94
C PRO A 16 8.81 38.46 12.85
N TYR A 17 9.41 39.62 13.10
CA TYR A 17 9.42 40.75 12.17
C TYR A 17 9.89 40.34 10.77
N GLN A 18 10.90 39.45 10.71
CA GLN A 18 11.46 38.97 9.47
C GLN A 18 10.46 38.16 8.65
N THR A 19 9.69 37.27 9.28
CA THR A 19 8.61 36.50 8.63
C THR A 19 7.54 37.41 8.06
N LEU A 20 7.12 38.43 8.80
CA LEU A 20 6.10 39.38 8.33
C LEU A 20 6.64 40.25 7.19
N ARG A 21 7.89 40.70 7.29
CA ARG A 21 8.58 41.46 6.25
C ARG A 21 8.71 40.65 4.96
N ASP A 22 9.14 39.39 5.05
CA ASP A 22 9.33 38.50 3.91
C ASP A 22 7.99 38.15 3.23
N ARG A 23 6.90 38.13 4.00
CA ARG A 23 5.53 37.94 3.48
C ARG A 23 4.99 39.18 2.78
N ILE A 24 5.26 40.38 3.32
CA ILE A 24 4.84 41.66 2.71
C ILE A 24 5.67 42.00 1.47
N SER A 25 6.97 41.66 1.47
CA SER A 25 7.86 41.89 0.32
C SER A 25 7.67 40.89 -0.82
N GLY A 26 6.81 39.87 -0.64
CA GLY A 26 6.59 38.81 -1.62
C GLY A 26 7.78 37.84 -1.76
N ARG A 27 8.73 37.85 -0.82
CA ARG A 27 9.87 36.91 -0.84
C ARG A 27 9.42 35.47 -0.57
N VAL A 28 8.36 35.32 0.21
CA VAL A 28 7.73 34.03 0.49
C VAL A 28 6.29 34.08 -0.01
N ASP A 29 6.01 33.32 -1.06
CA ASP A 29 4.66 33.11 -1.57
C ASP A 29 3.84 32.32 -0.54
N PRO A 30 2.82 32.93 0.10
CA PRO A 30 2.01 32.25 1.11
C PRO A 30 1.15 31.12 0.53
N ASN A 31 0.95 31.12 -0.79
CA ASN A 31 0.19 30.12 -1.54
C ASN A 31 1.08 29.13 -2.29
N LYS A 32 2.41 29.17 -2.12
CA LYS A 32 3.29 28.17 -2.70
C LYS A 32 3.18 26.89 -1.89
N PHE A 33 2.14 26.12 -2.21
CA PHE A 33 1.95 24.79 -1.69
C PHE A 33 3.15 23.91 -2.05
N LEU A 34 3.44 22.96 -1.16
CA LEU A 34 4.43 21.90 -1.36
C LEU A 34 4.15 21.22 -2.71
N LYS A 35 5.21 21.06 -3.52
CA LYS A 35 5.26 20.41 -4.86
C LYS A 35 3.93 19.86 -5.37
N GLU A 36 3.47 20.39 -6.50
CA GLU A 36 2.32 19.86 -7.25
C GLU A 36 2.45 18.34 -7.44
N THR A 37 1.34 17.63 -7.20
CA THR A 37 1.28 16.18 -7.38
C THR A 37 1.45 15.84 -8.86
N ILE A 38 2.06 14.69 -9.14
CA ILE A 38 2.27 14.21 -10.52
C ILE A 38 0.93 14.04 -11.25
N PHE A 39 -0.14 13.76 -10.50
CA PHE A 39 -1.50 13.52 -11.00
C PHE A 39 -2.51 14.51 -10.39
N THR A 40 -3.57 14.76 -11.14
CA THR A 40 -4.79 15.41 -10.62
C THR A 40 -5.58 14.43 -9.75
N HIS A 41 -6.54 14.96 -9.00
CA HIS A 41 -7.40 14.12 -8.16
C HIS A 41 -8.18 13.08 -8.98
N ASP A 42 -8.71 13.46 -10.15
CA ASP A 42 -9.49 12.58 -11.02
C ASP A 42 -8.63 11.50 -11.68
N GLU A 43 -7.38 11.81 -12.00
CA GLU A 43 -6.42 10.82 -12.52
C GLU A 43 -6.07 9.78 -11.45
N GLU A 44 -5.86 10.22 -10.21
CA GLU A 44 -5.63 9.31 -9.09
C GLU A 44 -6.87 8.47 -8.75
N LEU A 45 -8.07 9.02 -8.95
CA LEU A 45 -9.33 8.31 -8.73
C LEU A 45 -9.42 7.04 -9.59
N GLY A 46 -8.99 7.11 -10.86
CA GLY A 46 -8.96 5.92 -11.73
C GLY A 46 -8.05 4.80 -11.19
N LEU A 47 -6.91 5.15 -10.59
CA LEU A 47 -6.02 4.18 -9.95
C LEU A 47 -6.65 3.56 -8.69
N VAL A 48 -7.41 4.35 -7.93
CA VAL A 48 -8.15 3.88 -6.75
C VAL A 48 -9.25 2.91 -7.14
N GLU A 49 -10.06 3.25 -8.14
CA GLU A 49 -11.12 2.38 -8.65
C GLU A 49 -10.56 1.06 -9.18
N HIS A 50 -9.44 1.10 -9.89
CA HIS A 50 -8.73 -0.09 -10.32
C HIS A 50 -8.29 -0.96 -9.13
N ALA A 51 -7.72 -0.36 -8.07
CA ALA A 51 -7.36 -1.10 -6.86
C ALA A 51 -8.57 -1.71 -6.15
N GLU A 52 -9.71 -1.01 -6.11
CA GLU A 52 -10.96 -1.54 -5.54
C GLU A 52 -11.50 -2.73 -6.32
N ILE A 53 -11.40 -2.73 -7.65
CA ILE A 53 -11.78 -3.88 -8.48
C ILE A 53 -10.94 -5.10 -8.12
N TYR A 54 -9.61 -4.94 -8.03
CA TYR A 54 -8.72 -6.03 -7.62
C TYR A 54 -9.04 -6.53 -6.22
N ALA A 55 -9.32 -5.63 -5.28
CA ALA A 55 -9.73 -5.99 -3.92
C ALA A 55 -11.04 -6.79 -3.91
N ARG A 56 -12.04 -6.42 -4.72
CA ARG A 56 -13.31 -7.18 -4.87
C ARG A 56 -13.08 -8.58 -5.45
N LEU A 57 -12.10 -8.74 -6.32
CA LEU A 57 -11.69 -10.03 -6.86
C LEU A 57 -10.87 -10.86 -5.84
N GLY A 58 -10.62 -10.34 -4.64
CA GLY A 58 -9.85 -11.01 -3.59
C GLY A 58 -8.33 -10.89 -3.76
N TYR A 59 -7.87 -10.04 -4.68
CA TYR A 59 -6.45 -9.83 -4.93
C TYR A 59 -5.99 -8.49 -4.33
N GLY A 60 -5.01 -8.55 -3.44
CA GLY A 60 -4.32 -7.36 -2.95
C GLY A 60 -3.34 -6.84 -4.00
N LEU A 61 -3.40 -5.55 -4.30
CA LEU A 61 -2.41 -4.92 -5.16
C LEU A 61 -1.14 -4.61 -4.35
N SER A 62 0.02 -5.07 -4.84
CA SER A 62 1.29 -4.78 -4.18
C SER A 62 1.73 -3.33 -4.39
N ASN A 63 2.53 -2.81 -3.46
CA ASN A 63 3.11 -1.47 -3.56
C ASN A 63 3.89 -1.29 -4.87
N THR A 64 4.64 -2.31 -5.30
CA THR A 64 5.41 -2.28 -6.54
C THR A 64 4.51 -2.30 -7.78
N ALA A 65 3.41 -3.03 -7.75
CA ALA A 65 2.41 -3.00 -8.83
C ALA A 65 1.74 -1.62 -8.92
N MET A 66 1.37 -1.02 -7.79
CA MET A 66 0.80 0.34 -7.77
C MET A 66 1.76 1.39 -8.33
N GLN A 67 3.05 1.28 -7.99
CA GLN A 67 4.09 2.16 -8.55
C GLN A 67 4.29 1.99 -10.05
N LYS A 68 4.19 0.75 -10.57
CA LYS A 68 4.25 0.48 -12.01
C LYS A 68 3.04 1.06 -12.73
N LEU A 69 1.83 0.80 -12.24
CA LEU A 69 0.60 1.37 -12.80
C LEU A 69 0.63 2.90 -12.82
N GLY A 70 1.09 3.52 -11.74
CA GLY A 70 1.31 4.96 -11.71
C GLY A 70 2.36 5.40 -12.73
N GLY A 71 3.44 4.64 -12.92
CA GLY A 71 4.47 4.93 -13.93
C GLY A 71 3.95 4.87 -15.36
N GLU A 72 3.16 3.83 -15.66
CA GLU A 72 2.47 3.65 -16.94
C GLU A 72 1.48 4.80 -17.19
N LEU A 73 0.67 5.17 -16.19
CA LEU A 73 -0.23 6.32 -16.30
C LEU A 73 0.54 7.63 -16.55
N ALA A 74 1.66 7.86 -15.85
CA ALA A 74 2.50 9.03 -16.08
C ALA A 74 3.10 9.05 -17.49
N HIS A 75 3.47 7.89 -18.03
CA HIS A 75 3.97 7.77 -19.39
C HIS A 75 2.86 8.08 -20.42
N HIS A 76 1.68 7.49 -20.25
CA HIS A 76 0.52 7.75 -21.12
C HIS A 76 0.08 9.21 -21.12
N LEU A 77 0.20 9.91 -19.97
CA LEU A 77 -0.09 11.34 -19.87
C LEU A 77 1.05 12.25 -20.35
N GLY A 78 2.17 11.70 -20.83
CA GLY A 78 3.34 12.47 -21.28
C GLY A 78 4.09 13.19 -20.15
N ARG A 79 3.90 12.78 -18.90
CA ARG A 79 4.56 13.35 -17.70
C ARG A 79 5.86 12.63 -17.34
N SER A 80 6.14 11.50 -17.99
CA SER A 80 7.38 10.74 -17.87
C SER A 80 7.85 10.26 -19.23
N ASP A 81 9.12 10.52 -19.55
CA ASP A 81 9.76 10.06 -20.80
C ASP A 81 10.00 8.54 -20.82
N THR A 82 9.87 7.87 -19.67
CA THR A 82 10.13 6.43 -19.54
C THR A 82 9.04 5.74 -18.73
N GLU A 83 8.74 4.49 -19.07
CA GLU A 83 7.87 3.57 -18.30
C GLU A 83 8.58 3.07 -17.04
N LYS A 84 8.98 4.00 -16.17
CA LYS A 84 9.61 3.67 -14.90
C LYS A 84 8.57 3.69 -13.80
N PRO A 85 8.66 2.75 -12.83
CA PRO A 85 7.80 2.79 -11.66
C PRO A 85 8.00 4.09 -10.88
N LEU A 86 6.92 4.64 -10.34
CA LEU A 86 6.97 5.84 -9.52
C LEU A 86 7.68 5.59 -8.19
N SER A 87 8.23 6.66 -7.63
CA SER A 87 8.99 6.61 -6.37
C SER A 87 8.14 6.18 -5.17
N ASN A 88 8.80 5.67 -4.13
CA ASN A 88 8.16 5.42 -2.82
C ASN A 88 7.53 6.69 -2.23
N CYS A 89 8.14 7.85 -2.45
CA CYS A 89 7.62 9.13 -1.98
C CYS A 89 6.24 9.45 -2.57
N TRP A 90 6.06 9.19 -3.87
CA TRP A 90 4.76 9.34 -4.52
C TRP A 90 3.75 8.37 -3.91
N LEU A 91 4.11 7.09 -3.76
CA LEU A 91 3.23 6.06 -3.22
C LEU A 91 2.72 6.41 -1.82
N TYR A 92 3.63 6.81 -0.90
CA TYR A 92 3.21 7.19 0.45
C TYR A 92 2.32 8.44 0.45
N GLY A 93 2.58 9.40 -0.43
CA GLY A 93 1.70 10.55 -0.60
C GLY A 93 0.32 10.17 -1.13
N PHE A 94 0.26 9.28 -2.12
CA PHE A 94 -0.97 8.76 -2.72
C PHE A 94 -1.80 8.00 -1.68
N LEU A 95 -1.19 7.05 -0.95
CA LEU A 95 -1.87 6.30 0.11
C LEU A 95 -2.42 7.21 1.20
N LYS A 96 -1.67 8.26 1.58
CA LYS A 96 -2.12 9.24 2.57
C LYS A 96 -3.31 10.08 2.07
N ARG A 97 -3.33 10.45 0.78
CA ARG A 97 -4.47 11.20 0.19
C ARG A 97 -5.74 10.36 0.13
N TRP A 98 -5.62 9.06 -0.05
CA TRP A 98 -6.74 8.14 -0.27
C TRP A 98 -6.98 7.16 0.89
N GLU A 99 -6.48 7.47 2.08
CA GLU A 99 -6.58 6.60 3.28
C GLU A 99 -8.01 6.23 3.68
N SER A 100 -9.00 7.03 3.25
CA SER A 100 -10.42 6.77 3.48
C SER A 100 -11.00 5.65 2.59
N ARG A 101 -10.36 5.34 1.46
CA ARG A 101 -10.83 4.34 0.49
C ARG A 101 -9.91 3.14 0.39
N ILE A 102 -8.60 3.36 0.47
CA ILE A 102 -7.60 2.31 0.34
C ILE A 102 -6.79 2.17 1.62
N SER A 103 -6.58 0.92 2.03
CA SER A 103 -5.77 0.58 3.19
C SER A 103 -4.72 -0.45 2.82
N THR A 104 -3.54 -0.33 3.41
CA THR A 104 -2.46 -1.29 3.21
C THR A 104 -2.55 -2.37 4.29
N LEU A 105 -2.80 -3.60 3.86
CA LEU A 105 -2.73 -4.77 4.73
C LEU A 105 -1.37 -5.44 4.56
N LYS A 106 -0.80 -5.91 5.67
CA LYS A 106 0.33 -6.84 5.61
C LYS A 106 -0.25 -8.22 5.28
N PRO A 107 0.10 -8.83 4.14
CA PRO A 107 -0.37 -10.17 3.84
C PRO A 107 0.19 -11.14 4.88
N SER A 108 -0.63 -12.06 5.36
CA SER A 108 -0.14 -13.15 6.20
C SER A 108 0.82 -14.02 5.38
N ALA A 109 1.86 -14.58 6.02
CA ALA A 109 2.79 -15.49 5.34
C ALA A 109 2.06 -16.69 4.71
N LEU A 110 0.99 -17.16 5.35
CA LEU A 110 0.12 -18.22 4.84
C LEU A 110 -0.64 -17.80 3.56
N GLU A 111 -1.19 -16.60 3.54
CA GLU A 111 -1.95 -16.07 2.40
C GLU A 111 -1.05 -15.83 1.20
N SER A 112 0.16 -15.31 1.45
CA SER A 112 1.18 -15.09 0.41
C SER A 112 1.60 -16.40 -0.23
N ASN A 113 1.82 -17.44 0.58
CA ASN A 113 2.16 -18.77 0.08
C ASN A 113 0.98 -19.39 -0.67
N ARG A 114 -0.26 -19.32 -0.14
CA ARG A 114 -1.45 -19.81 -0.85
C ARG A 114 -1.58 -19.15 -2.22
N ALA A 115 -1.52 -17.83 -2.31
CA ALA A 115 -1.59 -17.13 -3.59
C ALA A 115 -0.50 -17.57 -4.58
N LYS A 116 0.72 -17.86 -4.10
CA LYS A 116 1.84 -18.32 -4.93
C LYS A 116 1.68 -19.77 -5.41
N TYR A 117 1.12 -20.64 -4.58
CA TYR A 117 1.03 -22.09 -4.84
C TYR A 117 -0.37 -22.54 -5.31
N SER A 118 -1.33 -21.64 -5.46
CA SER A 118 -2.66 -21.92 -6.02
C SER A 118 -2.70 -21.79 -7.55
N THR A 119 -1.60 -22.06 -8.25
CA THR A 119 -1.65 -22.17 -9.73
C THR A 119 -2.24 -23.52 -10.13
N PRO A 120 -2.94 -23.62 -11.28
CA PRO A 120 -3.57 -24.87 -11.71
C PRO A 120 -2.61 -26.06 -11.70
N GLU A 121 -1.37 -25.84 -12.14
CA GLU A 121 -0.34 -26.87 -12.27
C GLU A 121 0.12 -27.39 -10.90
N VAL A 122 0.31 -26.49 -9.93
CA VAL A 122 0.74 -26.87 -8.57
C VAL A 122 -0.38 -27.60 -7.83
N VAL A 123 -1.62 -27.14 -8.03
CA VAL A 123 -2.81 -27.78 -7.45
C VAL A 123 -3.01 -29.17 -8.03
N GLU A 124 -2.91 -29.31 -9.35
CA GLU A 124 -3.00 -30.60 -10.03
C GLU A 124 -1.89 -31.56 -9.59
N GLN A 125 -0.64 -31.09 -9.54
CA GLN A 125 0.49 -31.88 -9.06
C GLN A 125 0.29 -32.36 -7.62
N PHE A 126 -0.24 -31.50 -6.74
CA PHE A 126 -0.55 -31.86 -5.35
C PHE A 126 -1.57 -33.00 -5.29
N PHE A 127 -2.69 -32.90 -6.02
CA PHE A 127 -3.72 -33.94 -6.00
C PHE A 127 -3.25 -35.25 -6.63
N ASN A 128 -2.46 -35.19 -7.71
CA ASN A 128 -1.86 -36.38 -8.31
C ASN A 128 -0.93 -37.11 -7.33
N ASN A 129 -0.10 -36.36 -6.60
CA ASN A 129 0.78 -36.93 -5.58
C ASN A 129 -0.01 -37.52 -4.40
N LEU A 130 -1.10 -36.86 -4.01
CA LEU A 130 -1.98 -37.33 -2.95
C LEU A 130 -2.66 -38.65 -3.35
N GLU A 131 -3.19 -38.73 -4.58
CA GLU A 131 -3.80 -39.95 -5.11
C GLU A 131 -2.80 -41.11 -5.15
N ALA A 132 -1.58 -40.86 -5.62
CA ALA A 132 -0.51 -41.86 -5.63
C ALA A 132 -0.17 -42.37 -4.22
N ALA A 133 -0.02 -41.46 -3.24
CA ALA A 133 0.25 -41.84 -1.86
C ALA A 133 -0.90 -42.61 -1.21
N VAL A 134 -2.15 -42.20 -1.47
CA VAL A 134 -3.34 -42.90 -0.96
C VAL A 134 -3.42 -44.32 -1.54
N ALA A 135 -3.07 -44.50 -2.81
CA ALA A 135 -3.03 -45.81 -3.45
C ALA A 135 -1.88 -46.70 -2.92
N GLU A 136 -0.68 -46.13 -2.72
CA GLU A 136 0.49 -46.85 -2.20
C GLU A 136 0.25 -47.41 -0.79
N TYR A 137 -0.34 -46.62 0.10
CA TYR A 137 -0.59 -47.01 1.49
C TYR A 137 -1.97 -47.66 1.72
N GLY A 138 -2.77 -47.87 0.66
CA GLY A 138 -4.11 -48.48 0.75
C GLY A 138 -5.08 -47.69 1.62
N LEU A 139 -5.00 -46.36 1.58
CA LEU A 139 -5.74 -45.45 2.47
C LEU A 139 -7.12 -45.06 1.93
N GLN A 140 -7.58 -45.61 0.80
CA GLN A 140 -8.87 -45.25 0.20
C GLN A 140 -10.05 -45.41 1.18
N GLU A 141 -10.02 -46.47 1.99
CA GLU A 141 -11.08 -46.82 2.95
C GLU A 141 -10.75 -46.38 4.39
N ARG A 142 -9.63 -45.66 4.60
CA ARG A 142 -9.13 -45.28 5.93
C ARG A 142 -8.71 -43.80 6.00
N PRO A 143 -9.65 -42.87 5.74
CA PRO A 143 -9.36 -41.43 5.83
C PRO A 143 -8.90 -41.01 7.22
N ASP A 144 -9.29 -41.74 8.27
CA ASP A 144 -8.91 -41.52 9.67
C ASP A 144 -7.40 -41.62 9.93
N CYS A 145 -6.64 -42.18 8.98
CA CYS A 145 -5.19 -42.33 9.06
C CYS A 145 -4.41 -41.22 8.33
N ILE A 146 -5.11 -40.25 7.72
CA ILE A 146 -4.48 -39.11 7.05
C ILE A 146 -4.40 -37.95 8.04
N PHE A 147 -3.22 -37.75 8.62
CA PHE A 147 -2.97 -36.67 9.56
C PHE A 147 -2.32 -35.48 8.85
N ASN A 148 -2.91 -34.30 8.97
CA ASN A 148 -2.20 -33.07 8.64
C ASN A 148 -1.21 -32.78 9.79
N PRO A 149 0.11 -32.76 9.56
CA PRO A 149 1.04 -32.33 10.60
C PRO A 149 0.76 -30.86 10.90
N MET A 150 0.02 -30.60 11.98
CA MET A 150 -0.03 -29.27 12.57
C MET A 150 1.41 -28.87 12.88
N LYS A 151 1.81 -27.65 12.47
CA LYS A 151 3.07 -27.07 12.95
C LYS A 151 3.11 -27.23 14.47
N PRO A 152 4.25 -27.64 15.07
CA PRO A 152 4.36 -27.60 16.51
C PRO A 152 4.09 -26.15 16.92
N GLU A 153 3.03 -25.93 17.70
CA GLU A 153 2.89 -24.68 18.42
C GLU A 153 4.19 -24.53 19.22
N SER A 154 4.91 -23.43 18.98
CA SER A 154 6.00 -23.02 19.85
C SER A 154 5.51 -23.19 21.30
N PRO A 155 6.27 -23.87 22.18
CA PRO A 155 5.76 -24.27 23.49
C PRO A 155 5.18 -23.03 24.17
N GLN A 156 3.86 -23.01 24.32
CA GLN A 156 3.21 -22.01 25.15
C GLN A 156 3.85 -22.18 26.52
N SER A 157 4.59 -21.15 26.94
CA SER A 157 5.12 -21.04 28.29
C SER A 157 3.96 -21.37 29.22
N ILE A 158 4.05 -22.51 29.89
CA ILE A 158 3.21 -22.82 31.03
C ILE A 158 3.61 -21.78 32.07
N VAL A 159 2.85 -20.69 32.14
CA VAL A 159 2.92 -19.77 33.26
C VAL A 159 2.24 -20.52 34.41
N PRO A 160 2.96 -20.89 35.48
CA PRO A 160 2.30 -21.48 36.63
C PRO A 160 1.36 -20.42 37.21
N LEU A 161 0.09 -20.78 37.34
CA LEU A 161 -0.82 -20.06 38.24
C LEU A 161 -0.27 -20.23 39.66
N ILE A 162 0.27 -19.14 40.19
CA ILE A 162 0.36 -18.89 41.63
C ILE A 162 -0.83 -18.01 41.98
#